data_AF-A0A5E4CYV3-F1
#
_entry.id   AF-A0A5E4CYV3-F1
#
_cell.length_a   1.000
_cell.length_b   1.000
_cell.length_c   1.000
_cell.angle_alpha   90.00
_cell.angle_beta   90.00
_cell.angle_gamma   90.00
#
_symmetry.space_group_name_H-M   'P 1'
#
loop_
_entity.id
_entity.type
_entity.pdbx_description
1 polymer ?
#
loop_
_entity_poly.entity_id
_entity_poly.type
_entity_poly.pdbx_seq_one_letter_code
_entity_poly.pdbx_strand_id
1 'polypeptide(L)'
;MMKCLFVSCQMQNAGLGNMKSNIGLDAVLFLLLFLNHLSNVTELTDILRARTLPDNGVKDADDIGNFFPDLVWSIRDFYLSLERDGQLMTADEYLQNSLKMKKGSDQRTQSFNLPRLCIQKFFPTRKCFVFDSPTHQKKISQLETLKEDDLSFQFVQQMAEFSSHIFNKSKIKTLPGGIKVNGPCLENLVRTYVNAISSRDLPCMENAVMTLAQRENAAAIKRALSHYDQLMGQKVQLPTETLQELVNLHRSSEGEAIEIFKKNSFKDEDQSFQKELQTLLDAKQNDICKKNEKASSDCCSALLQDIFGPLEEAVKQGLYSKPGGHNLYLQKTKELMTKYHQQPRKGIQAEEALQKYLKSKESVRNAVLQTDHALTAKEKEMEEARVKAEAAKAEAENAVVIHRQMQQMMEEKERLHQQQIRQMEIEIANILAQQHRNLAHLLQERGDMIPQAHITRFHDQIQHLHRASDSCSIL
;
A
#
# COMPACT_ATOMS: atom_id res chain seq x y z
N MET A 1 32.31 -31.94 7.37
CA MET A 1 33.16 -32.58 8.40
C MET A 1 32.81 -34.06 8.48
N MET A 2 33.79 -34.97 8.52
CA MET A 2 33.56 -36.42 8.58
C MET A 2 33.29 -36.91 10.01
N LYS A 3 32.47 -37.96 10.15
CA LYS A 3 32.02 -38.57 11.40
C LYS A 3 32.80 -39.87 11.69
N CYS A 4 34.11 -39.76 11.90
CA CYS A 4 34.95 -40.90 12.31
C CYS A 4 35.89 -40.50 13.45
N LEU A 5 36.01 -41.38 14.44
CA LEU A 5 37.01 -41.25 15.50
C LEU A 5 38.15 -42.22 15.20
N PHE A 6 39.36 -41.67 15.13
CA PHE A 6 40.57 -42.45 14.87
C PHE A 6 41.29 -42.74 16.17
N VAL A 7 41.47 -44.02 16.45
CA VAL A 7 42.34 -44.48 17.52
C VAL A 7 43.53 -45.17 16.86
N SER A 8 44.73 -44.67 17.14
CA SER A 8 45.97 -45.31 16.70
C SER A 8 46.70 -45.89 17.90
N CYS A 9 47.04 -47.17 17.82
CA CYS A 9 47.79 -47.87 18.85
C CYS A 9 48.95 -48.63 18.20
N GLN A 10 50.14 -48.52 18.79
CA GLN A 10 51.26 -49.35 18.40
C GLN A 10 51.22 -50.66 19.17
N MET A 11 51.35 -51.79 18.49
CA MET A 11 51.46 -53.08 19.17
C MET A 11 52.88 -53.23 19.71
N GLN A 12 53.04 -53.22 21.04
CA GLN A 12 54.31 -53.57 21.69
C GLN A 12 54.31 -55.07 22.00
N ASN A 13 55.43 -55.75 21.74
CA ASN A 13 55.62 -57.21 21.87
C ASN A 13 54.94 -57.83 23.11
N ALA A 14 53.83 -58.53 22.91
CA ALA A 14 53.27 -59.48 23.85
C ALA A 14 52.48 -60.55 23.09
N GLY A 15 52.90 -61.82 23.25
CA GLY A 15 52.30 -62.97 22.59
C GLY A 15 50.80 -63.13 22.86
N LEU A 16 50.15 -63.94 22.00
CA LEU A 16 48.75 -64.33 22.06
C LEU A 16 48.30 -64.56 23.52
N GLY A 17 47.59 -63.58 24.09
CA GLY A 17 46.92 -63.72 25.39
C GLY A 17 47.20 -62.65 26.45
N ASN A 18 48.13 -61.70 26.26
CA ASN A 18 48.35 -60.63 27.25
C ASN A 18 48.54 -59.24 26.63
N MET A 19 47.44 -58.51 26.38
CA MET A 19 47.47 -57.04 26.44
C MET A 19 47.73 -56.63 27.89
N LYS A 20 48.98 -56.72 28.37
CA LYS A 20 49.39 -56.18 29.67
C LYS A 20 49.72 -54.69 29.61
N SER A 21 50.04 -54.15 28.45
CA SER A 21 50.10 -52.70 28.26
C SER A 21 48.71 -52.19 27.90
N ASN A 22 47.94 -51.80 28.92
CA ASN A 22 46.67 -51.10 28.75
C ASN A 22 46.80 -49.78 27.97
N ILE A 23 47.99 -49.33 27.56
CA ILE A 23 48.26 -48.03 26.91
C ILE A 23 47.28 -47.69 25.76
N GLY A 24 46.93 -48.66 24.90
CA GLY A 24 45.94 -48.43 23.83
C GLY A 24 44.50 -48.33 24.34
N LEU A 25 44.14 -49.15 25.33
CA LEU A 25 42.85 -49.12 26.01
C LEU A 25 42.72 -47.91 26.97
N ASP A 26 43.82 -47.41 27.51
CA ASP A 26 43.93 -46.23 28.36
C ASP A 26 43.88 -44.95 27.53
N ALA A 27 44.42 -44.95 26.31
CA ALA A 27 44.21 -43.87 25.34
C ALA A 27 42.74 -43.85 24.86
N VAL A 28 42.13 -45.02 24.63
CA VAL A 28 40.68 -45.12 24.38
C VAL A 28 39.87 -44.74 25.61
N LEU A 29 40.34 -45.05 26.83
CA LEU A 29 39.70 -44.65 28.08
C LEU A 29 39.88 -43.14 28.34
N PHE A 30 41.01 -42.55 27.98
CA PHE A 30 41.26 -41.11 28.06
C PHE A 30 40.45 -40.36 27.01
N LEU A 31 40.33 -40.92 25.80
CA LEU A 31 39.47 -40.40 24.74
C LEU A 31 37.99 -40.60 25.08
N LEU A 32 37.61 -41.71 25.73
CA LEU A 32 36.29 -41.93 26.29
C LEU A 32 36.02 -40.99 27.46
N LEU A 33 36.97 -40.76 28.36
CA LEU A 33 36.88 -39.81 29.48
C LEU A 33 36.83 -38.36 28.98
N PHE A 34 37.55 -38.04 27.90
CA PHE A 34 37.56 -36.74 27.24
C PHE A 34 36.26 -36.52 26.44
N LEU A 35 35.80 -37.50 25.66
CA LEU A 35 34.51 -37.49 24.98
C LEU A 35 33.32 -37.53 25.97
N ASN A 36 33.51 -38.13 27.15
CA ASN A 36 32.55 -38.17 28.26
C ASN A 36 32.49 -36.84 29.01
N HIS A 37 33.64 -36.17 29.23
CA HIS A 37 33.66 -34.78 29.65
C HIS A 37 32.92 -33.88 28.65
N LEU A 38 32.89 -34.26 27.37
CA LEU A 38 32.32 -33.48 26.28
C LEU A 38 30.84 -33.74 25.94
N SER A 39 30.16 -34.76 26.50
CA SER A 39 28.83 -35.08 25.94
C SER A 39 27.75 -35.71 26.81
N ASN A 40 27.98 -36.55 27.82
CA ASN A 40 26.86 -37.22 28.53
C ASN A 40 27.31 -37.92 29.83
N VAL A 41 27.35 -37.17 30.94
CA VAL A 41 27.72 -37.71 32.26
C VAL A 41 26.70 -38.74 32.79
N THR A 42 25.44 -38.66 32.40
CA THR A 42 24.35 -39.52 32.88
C THR A 42 24.51 -40.98 32.50
N GLU A 43 25.05 -41.33 31.33
CA GLU A 43 25.06 -42.71 30.85
C GLU A 43 26.29 -43.52 31.24
N LEU A 44 27.47 -42.89 31.39
CA LEU A 44 28.54 -43.54 32.14
C LEU A 44 28.09 -43.70 33.59
N THR A 45 27.37 -42.72 34.14
CA THR A 45 26.72 -42.88 35.45
C THR A 45 25.73 -44.04 35.43
N ASP A 46 24.94 -44.27 34.38
CA ASP A 46 24.02 -45.42 34.29
C ASP A 46 24.74 -46.76 34.06
N ILE A 47 25.84 -46.79 33.30
CA ILE A 47 26.72 -47.97 33.16
C ILE A 47 27.44 -48.27 34.50
N LEU A 48 27.83 -47.22 35.23
CA LEU A 48 28.39 -47.30 36.57
C LEU A 48 27.32 -47.63 37.63
N ARG A 49 26.06 -47.22 37.44
CA ARG A 49 24.90 -47.45 38.33
C ARG A 49 24.26 -48.83 38.08
N ALA A 50 24.39 -49.37 36.88
CA ALA A 50 24.13 -50.78 36.55
C ALA A 50 25.08 -51.75 37.30
N ARG A 51 26.17 -51.25 37.93
CA ARG A 51 26.94 -52.01 38.92
C ARG A 51 26.20 -52.19 40.25
N THR A 52 25.12 -51.45 40.52
CA THR A 52 24.60 -51.28 41.90
C THR A 52 23.13 -51.69 42.14
N LEU A 53 22.26 -51.88 41.14
CA LEU A 53 20.90 -52.40 41.37
C LEU A 53 20.32 -53.13 40.14
N PRO A 54 19.44 -54.14 40.33
CA PRO A 54 18.62 -54.69 39.25
C PRO A 54 17.47 -53.75 38.92
N ASP A 55 17.38 -53.41 37.65
CA ASP A 55 16.24 -52.90 36.88
C ASP A 55 15.36 -51.81 37.50
N ASN A 56 15.44 -50.60 36.93
CA ASN A 56 14.33 -49.67 36.90
C ASN A 56 14.51 -48.72 35.73
N GLY A 57 13.74 -48.98 34.67
CA GLY A 57 13.37 -48.12 33.55
C GLY A 57 14.21 -46.85 33.36
N VAL A 58 15.21 -46.92 32.48
CA VAL A 58 15.93 -45.75 31.98
C VAL A 58 15.65 -45.63 30.49
N LYS A 59 15.32 -44.40 30.08
CA LYS A 59 15.08 -43.94 28.71
C LYS A 59 15.99 -44.62 27.70
N ASP A 60 15.39 -44.98 26.56
CA ASP A 60 15.92 -45.82 25.50
C ASP A 60 17.42 -45.61 25.23
N ALA A 61 18.21 -46.67 25.46
CA ALA A 61 19.61 -46.74 25.08
C ALA A 61 19.84 -46.62 23.55
N ASP A 62 18.77 -46.63 22.75
CA ASP A 62 18.78 -46.54 21.30
C ASP A 62 19.08 -45.11 20.78
N ASP A 63 18.85 -44.06 21.58
CA ASP A 63 19.15 -42.67 21.18
C ASP A 63 20.66 -42.33 21.21
N ILE A 64 21.46 -43.15 21.90
CA ILE A 64 22.87 -42.89 22.21
C ILE A 64 23.77 -43.22 21.01
N GLY A 65 23.51 -44.37 20.37
CA GLY A 65 24.29 -44.85 19.23
C GLY A 65 24.24 -43.92 18.01
N ASN A 66 23.25 -43.04 17.94
CA ASN A 66 23.05 -42.13 16.82
C ASN A 66 24.01 -40.92 16.82
N PHE A 67 24.55 -40.49 17.97
CA PHE A 67 25.41 -39.30 18.01
C PHE A 67 26.90 -39.61 17.87
N PHE A 68 27.36 -40.69 18.50
CA PHE A 68 28.77 -41.06 18.51
C PHE A 68 29.27 -41.38 17.09
N PRO A 69 30.54 -41.04 16.78
CA PRO A 69 31.12 -41.32 15.47
C PRO A 69 31.33 -42.81 15.24
N ASP A 70 31.56 -43.22 14.00
CA ASP A 70 32.03 -44.58 13.74
C ASP A 70 33.47 -44.70 14.28
N LEU A 71 33.78 -45.80 14.99
CA LEU A 71 35.12 -46.03 15.55
C LEU A 71 36.00 -46.74 14.52
N VAL A 72 37.14 -46.15 14.19
CA VAL A 72 38.17 -46.78 13.36
C VAL A 72 39.42 -47.01 14.21
N TRP A 73 39.73 -48.28 14.45
CA TRP A 73 40.92 -48.71 15.19
C TRP A 73 42.05 -49.02 14.21
N SER A 74 43.14 -48.26 14.29
CA SER A 74 44.36 -48.49 13.52
C SER A 74 45.45 -49.08 14.43
N ILE A 75 45.84 -50.33 14.18
CA ILE A 75 46.88 -51.02 14.93
C ILE A 75 48.17 -51.01 14.10
N ARG A 76 49.16 -50.24 14.56
CA ARG A 76 50.44 -50.06 13.87
C ARG A 76 51.46 -51.10 14.34
N ASP A 77 52.38 -51.42 13.44
CA ASP A 77 53.45 -52.41 13.63
C ASP A 77 52.89 -53.78 14.05
N PHE A 78 51.91 -54.28 13.30
CA PHE A 78 51.25 -55.54 13.60
C PHE A 78 52.15 -56.73 13.23
N TYR A 79 52.50 -57.56 14.21
CA TYR A 79 53.43 -58.70 14.06
C TYR A 79 52.77 -60.06 14.35
N LEU A 80 51.47 -60.08 14.65
CA LEU A 80 50.74 -61.34 14.88
C LEU A 80 50.23 -61.87 13.55
N SER A 81 50.38 -63.17 13.32
CA SER A 81 49.60 -63.85 12.29
C SER A 81 48.13 -63.72 12.67
N LEU A 82 47.30 -63.17 11.78
CA LEU A 82 45.85 -63.11 11.94
C LEU A 82 45.26 -64.52 11.78
N GLU A 83 45.60 -65.42 12.71
CA GLU A 83 45.21 -66.82 12.70
C GLU A 83 44.69 -67.22 14.07
N ARG A 84 43.61 -68.00 14.08
CA ARG A 84 43.07 -68.62 15.29
C ARG A 84 42.54 -69.99 14.95
N ASP A 85 42.93 -70.98 15.75
CA ASP A 85 42.49 -72.37 15.57
C ASP A 85 42.77 -72.89 14.13
N GLY A 86 43.85 -72.41 13.51
CA GLY A 86 44.24 -72.75 12.13
C GLY A 86 43.48 -72.03 11.01
N GLN A 87 42.58 -71.11 11.33
CA GLN A 87 41.83 -70.31 10.35
C GLN A 87 42.33 -68.86 10.32
N LEU A 88 42.48 -68.31 9.11
CA LEU A 88 42.75 -66.89 8.89
C LEU A 88 41.56 -66.05 9.37
N MET A 89 41.86 -64.98 10.10
CA MET A 89 40.89 -63.99 10.55
C MET A 89 41.14 -62.63 9.89
N THR A 90 40.09 -61.83 9.81
CA THR A 90 40.18 -60.43 9.42
C THR A 90 40.58 -59.55 10.60
N ALA A 91 41.08 -58.34 10.31
CA ALA A 91 41.35 -57.34 11.35
C ALA A 91 40.09 -56.98 12.18
N ASP A 92 38.91 -57.01 11.56
CA ASP A 92 37.64 -56.76 12.25
C ASP A 92 37.30 -57.87 13.24
N GLU A 93 37.49 -59.13 12.86
CA GLU A 93 37.32 -60.28 13.76
C GLU A 93 38.34 -60.27 14.90
N TYR A 94 39.57 -59.82 14.64
CA TYR A 94 40.56 -59.59 15.68
C TYR A 94 40.08 -58.57 16.71
N LEU A 95 39.50 -57.44 16.26
CA LEU A 95 38.93 -56.43 17.15
C LEU A 95 37.73 -56.98 17.94
N GLN A 96 36.80 -57.67 17.29
CA GLN A 96 35.65 -58.28 17.97
C GLN A 96 36.07 -59.27 19.05
N ASN A 97 37.10 -60.07 18.78
CA ASN A 97 37.68 -60.98 19.76
C ASN A 97 38.35 -60.24 20.93
N SER A 98 39.07 -59.16 20.65
CA SER A 98 39.74 -58.35 21.67
C SER A 98 38.77 -57.64 22.63
N LEU A 99 37.56 -57.37 22.17
CA LEU A 99 36.47 -56.77 22.95
C LEU A 99 35.64 -57.79 23.73
N LYS A 100 35.92 -59.10 23.65
CA LYS A 100 35.19 -60.12 24.43
C LYS A 100 35.35 -59.91 25.93
N MET A 101 34.23 -60.02 26.64
CA MET A 101 34.16 -59.84 28.09
C MET A 101 34.63 -61.09 28.83
N LYS A 102 35.25 -60.91 29.99
CA LYS A 102 35.58 -62.00 30.92
C LYS A 102 34.42 -62.23 31.89
N LYS A 103 34.13 -63.49 32.19
CA LYS A 103 33.17 -63.86 33.24
C LYS A 103 33.82 -63.68 34.61
N GLY A 104 33.08 -63.12 35.56
CA GLY A 104 33.54 -62.85 36.92
C GLY A 104 33.11 -61.47 37.41
N SER A 105 33.00 -61.31 38.72
CA SER A 105 32.59 -60.05 39.37
C SER A 105 33.71 -59.41 40.19
N ASP A 106 34.92 -59.96 40.18
CA ASP A 106 36.06 -59.40 40.91
C ASP A 106 36.54 -58.07 40.30
N GLN A 107 37.23 -57.27 41.12
CA GLN A 107 37.68 -55.93 40.73
C GLN A 107 38.57 -55.92 39.48
N ARG A 108 39.43 -56.94 39.27
CA ARG A 108 40.30 -57.01 38.09
C ARG A 108 39.49 -57.31 36.84
N THR A 109 38.51 -58.22 36.94
CA THR A 109 37.58 -58.51 35.85
C THR A 109 36.72 -57.30 35.51
N GLN A 110 36.27 -56.53 36.51
CA GLN A 110 35.53 -55.30 36.28
C GLN A 110 36.38 -54.22 35.57
N SER A 111 37.63 -54.01 36.00
CA SER A 111 38.55 -53.07 35.34
C SER A 111 38.89 -53.50 33.91
N PHE A 112 38.96 -54.81 33.65
CA PHE A 112 39.16 -55.35 32.30
C PHE A 112 37.93 -55.16 31.41
N ASN A 113 36.73 -55.38 31.93
CA ASN A 113 35.48 -55.36 31.18
C ASN A 113 34.97 -53.93 30.92
N LEU A 114 35.15 -52.99 31.85
CA LEU A 114 34.59 -51.64 31.74
C LEU A 114 34.94 -50.90 30.42
N PRO A 115 36.22 -50.75 30.02
CA PRO A 115 36.54 -50.08 28.76
C PRO A 115 35.98 -50.81 27.53
N ARG A 116 35.92 -52.15 27.57
CA ARG A 116 35.34 -52.97 26.49
C ARG A 116 33.84 -52.74 26.36
N LEU A 117 33.13 -52.67 27.49
CA LEU A 117 31.71 -52.33 27.53
C LEU A 117 31.45 -50.95 26.96
N CYS A 118 32.25 -49.95 27.37
CA CYS A 118 32.12 -48.59 26.85
C CYS A 118 32.32 -48.55 25.33
N ILE A 119 33.35 -49.21 24.81
CA ILE A 119 33.58 -49.28 23.35
C ILE A 119 32.40 -49.95 22.66
N GLN A 120 31.90 -51.06 23.22
CA GLN A 120 30.79 -51.80 22.62
C GLN A 120 29.49 -51.01 22.60
N LYS A 121 29.21 -50.25 23.66
CA LYS A 121 27.96 -49.50 23.85
C LYS A 121 27.97 -48.16 23.12
N PHE A 122 29.04 -47.37 23.21
CA PHE A 122 29.09 -46.03 22.62
C PHE A 122 29.41 -46.03 21.12
N PHE A 123 30.09 -47.04 20.61
CA PHE A 123 30.49 -47.12 19.20
C PHE A 123 29.91 -48.36 18.54
N PRO A 124 28.64 -48.34 18.08
CA PRO A 124 28.02 -49.51 17.46
C PRO A 124 28.72 -49.92 16.16
N THR A 125 29.08 -48.95 15.33
CA THR A 125 29.91 -49.16 14.14
C THR A 125 31.39 -49.13 14.52
N ARG A 126 32.10 -50.21 14.22
CA ARG A 126 33.53 -50.37 14.50
C ARG A 126 34.21 -50.96 13.28
N LYS A 127 35.38 -50.42 12.92
CA LYS A 127 36.24 -50.93 11.86
C LYS A 127 37.67 -51.04 12.41
N CYS A 128 38.37 -52.09 12.04
CA CYS A 128 39.76 -52.32 12.42
C CYS A 128 40.64 -52.39 11.17
N PHE A 129 41.81 -51.78 11.24
CA PHE A 129 42.89 -51.89 10.28
C PHE A 129 44.17 -52.23 11.02
N VAL A 130 44.90 -53.21 10.49
CA VAL A 130 46.25 -53.54 10.93
C VAL A 130 47.25 -53.03 9.91
N PHE A 131 48.38 -52.53 10.38
CA PHE A 131 49.44 -52.01 9.54
C PHE A 131 50.74 -52.71 9.88
N ASP A 132 51.35 -53.33 8.88
CA ASP A 132 52.71 -53.86 9.00
C ASP A 132 53.70 -52.71 9.16
N SER A 133 54.94 -53.06 9.55
CA SER A 133 55.95 -52.02 9.69
C SER A 133 56.18 -51.33 8.33
N PRO A 134 56.11 -49.98 8.26
CA PRO A 134 56.17 -49.27 6.99
C PRO A 134 57.46 -49.51 6.20
N THR A 135 58.57 -49.74 6.89
CA THR A 135 59.89 -49.97 6.31
C THR A 135 60.78 -50.67 7.35
N HIS A 136 62.02 -50.99 6.98
CA HIS A 136 62.98 -51.60 7.90
C HIS A 136 63.27 -50.66 9.10
N GLN A 137 63.40 -51.21 10.31
CA GLN A 137 63.52 -50.45 11.57
C GLN A 137 64.57 -49.31 11.53
N LYS A 138 65.70 -49.54 10.85
CA LYS A 138 66.78 -48.54 10.69
C LYS A 138 66.39 -47.31 9.86
N LYS A 139 65.36 -47.40 9.02
CA LYS A 139 64.87 -46.31 8.15
C LYS A 139 63.63 -45.59 8.72
N ILE A 140 63.05 -46.06 9.82
CA ILE A 140 61.81 -45.49 10.41
C ILE A 140 61.97 -44.00 10.76
N SER A 141 63.14 -43.56 11.23
CA SER A 141 63.40 -42.15 11.55
C SER A 141 63.39 -41.22 10.34
N GLN A 142 63.46 -41.78 9.12
CA GLN A 142 63.48 -41.04 7.86
C GLN A 142 62.17 -41.20 7.08
N LEU A 143 61.13 -41.80 7.68
CA LEU A 143 59.90 -42.23 7.00
C LEU A 143 59.23 -41.13 6.16
N GLU A 144 59.21 -39.88 6.62
CA GLU A 144 58.63 -38.74 5.89
C GLU A 144 59.37 -38.39 4.59
N THR A 145 60.63 -38.80 4.47
CA THR A 145 61.50 -38.51 3.31
C THR A 145 61.66 -39.70 2.35
N LEU A 146 61.17 -40.88 2.76
CA LEU A 146 61.24 -42.09 1.95
C LEU A 146 60.28 -42.01 0.76
N LYS A 147 60.67 -42.63 -0.36
CA LYS A 147 59.78 -42.84 -1.51
C LYS A 147 58.87 -44.04 -1.26
N GLU A 148 57.76 -44.14 -1.98
CA GLU A 148 56.85 -45.29 -1.85
C GLU A 148 57.57 -46.63 -2.14
N ASP A 149 58.54 -46.65 -3.06
CA ASP A 149 59.36 -47.83 -3.38
C ASP A 149 60.26 -48.28 -2.21
N ASP A 150 60.53 -47.41 -1.23
CA ASP A 150 61.28 -47.73 -0.01
C ASP A 150 60.37 -48.29 1.12
N LEU A 151 59.05 -48.32 0.88
CA LEU A 151 58.06 -48.83 1.83
C LEU A 151 57.72 -50.29 1.55
N SER A 152 57.23 -50.98 2.58
CA SER A 152 56.66 -52.31 2.43
C SER A 152 55.43 -52.26 1.51
N PHE A 153 55.40 -53.12 0.49
CA PHE A 153 54.24 -53.28 -0.39
C PHE A 153 52.95 -53.55 0.39
N GLN A 154 53.01 -54.40 1.42
CA GLN A 154 51.84 -54.70 2.26
C GLN A 154 51.34 -53.47 3.02
N PHE A 155 52.26 -52.65 3.55
CA PHE A 155 51.90 -51.41 4.24
C PHE A 155 51.24 -50.40 3.29
N VAL A 156 51.78 -50.22 2.09
CA VAL A 156 51.21 -49.33 1.07
C VAL A 156 49.80 -49.77 0.68
N GLN A 157 49.60 -51.08 0.48
CA GLN A 157 48.28 -51.63 0.20
C GLN A 157 47.29 -51.40 1.36
N GLN A 158 47.70 -51.68 2.60
CA GLN A 158 46.88 -51.45 3.81
C GLN A 158 46.50 -49.97 3.96
N MET A 159 47.43 -49.04 3.69
CA MET A 159 47.18 -47.60 3.70
C MET A 159 46.21 -47.16 2.61
N ALA A 160 46.30 -47.74 1.42
CA ALA A 160 45.35 -47.47 0.33
C ALA A 160 43.94 -47.97 0.68
N GLU A 161 43.82 -49.17 1.24
CA GLU A 161 42.55 -49.74 1.71
C GLU A 161 41.94 -48.91 2.84
N PHE A 162 42.75 -48.50 3.82
CA PHE A 162 42.34 -47.59 4.89
C PHE A 162 41.83 -46.26 4.34
N SER A 163 42.60 -45.61 3.46
CA SER A 163 42.24 -44.31 2.89
C SER A 163 40.96 -44.40 2.07
N SER A 164 40.83 -45.44 1.24
CA SER A 164 39.63 -45.74 0.47
C SER A 164 38.41 -45.93 1.37
N HIS A 165 38.57 -46.65 2.48
CA HIS A 165 37.48 -46.82 3.45
C HIS A 165 37.02 -45.48 4.04
N ILE A 166 37.96 -44.63 4.48
CA ILE A 166 37.61 -43.32 5.05
C ILE A 166 36.89 -42.44 4.02
N PHE A 167 37.42 -42.33 2.81
CA PHE A 167 36.80 -41.50 1.77
C PHE A 167 35.40 -41.99 1.38
N ASN A 168 35.17 -43.31 1.36
CA ASN A 168 33.93 -43.88 0.87
C ASN A 168 32.88 -44.15 1.96
N LYS A 169 33.29 -44.34 3.22
CA LYS A 169 32.39 -44.76 4.32
C LYS A 169 32.18 -43.71 5.38
N SER A 170 33.06 -42.71 5.53
CA SER A 170 32.88 -41.66 6.52
C SER A 170 31.67 -40.78 6.19
N LYS A 171 30.73 -40.71 7.14
CA LYS A 171 29.50 -39.91 7.00
C LYS A 171 29.76 -38.43 7.30
N ILE A 172 28.90 -37.55 6.79
CA ILE A 172 28.87 -36.14 7.24
C ILE A 172 28.48 -36.11 8.72
N LYS A 173 29.16 -35.30 9.53
CA LYS A 173 28.78 -35.08 10.93
C LYS A 173 27.39 -34.45 10.99
N THR A 174 26.51 -35.08 11.76
CA THR A 174 25.16 -34.61 12.03
C THR A 174 24.93 -34.39 13.52
N LEU A 175 24.06 -33.44 13.85
CA LEU A 175 23.52 -33.20 15.20
C LEU A 175 22.09 -33.79 15.30
N PRO A 176 21.51 -33.93 16.50
CA PRO A 176 20.11 -34.29 16.67
C PRO A 176 19.19 -33.44 15.79
N GLY A 177 18.16 -34.06 15.19
CA GLY A 177 17.30 -33.42 14.20
C GLY A 177 17.85 -33.42 12.76
N GLY A 178 18.94 -34.15 12.49
CA GLY A 178 19.46 -34.34 11.12
C GLY A 178 20.29 -33.18 10.58
N ILE A 179 20.67 -32.24 11.44
CA ILE A 179 21.40 -31.02 11.04
C ILE A 179 22.81 -31.38 10.60
N LYS A 180 23.15 -31.08 9.35
CA LYS A 180 24.48 -31.31 8.80
C LYS A 180 25.45 -30.23 9.27
N VAL A 181 26.56 -30.63 9.88
CA VAL A 181 27.57 -29.70 10.42
C VAL A 181 28.44 -29.14 9.28
N ASN A 182 28.31 -27.83 9.06
CA ASN A 182 29.17 -27.01 8.19
C ASN A 182 30.21 -26.22 9.01
N GLY A 183 31.00 -25.36 8.35
CA GLY A 183 32.06 -24.57 9.01
C GLY A 183 31.55 -23.69 10.17
N PRO A 184 30.58 -22.79 9.96
CA PRO A 184 30.02 -21.95 11.03
C PRO A 184 29.39 -22.75 12.17
N CYS A 185 28.69 -23.84 11.87
CA CYS A 185 28.14 -24.76 12.87
C CYS A 185 29.26 -25.36 13.73
N LEU A 186 30.34 -25.83 13.11
CA LEU A 186 31.48 -26.38 13.83
C LEU A 186 32.17 -25.33 14.70
N GLU A 187 32.37 -24.11 14.19
CA GLU A 187 32.96 -23.01 14.95
C GLU A 187 32.17 -22.75 16.25
N ASN A 188 30.85 -22.72 16.15
CA ASN A 188 29.96 -22.57 17.30
C ASN A 188 30.07 -23.73 18.28
N LEU A 189 30.05 -24.98 17.80
CA LEU A 189 30.21 -26.16 18.66
C LEU A 189 31.54 -26.13 19.42
N VAL A 190 32.64 -25.85 18.73
CA VAL A 190 33.97 -25.74 19.34
C VAL A 190 33.98 -24.65 20.39
N ARG A 191 33.46 -23.46 20.07
CA ARG A 191 33.41 -22.34 21.02
C ARG A 191 32.58 -22.68 22.26
N THR A 192 31.40 -23.26 22.08
CA THR A 192 30.53 -23.66 23.19
C THR A 192 31.20 -24.69 24.09
N TYR A 193 31.84 -25.72 23.51
CA TYR A 193 32.52 -26.74 24.30
C TYR A 193 33.76 -26.20 25.00
N VAL A 194 34.61 -25.43 24.32
CA VAL A 194 35.81 -24.83 24.93
C VAL A 194 35.44 -23.87 26.06
N ASN A 195 34.38 -23.07 25.90
CA ASN A 195 33.90 -22.19 26.95
C ASN A 195 33.41 -22.98 28.17
N ALA A 196 32.64 -24.05 27.97
CA ALA A 196 32.19 -24.90 29.08
C ALA A 196 33.38 -25.47 29.86
N ILE A 197 34.38 -26.05 29.16
CA ILE A 197 35.60 -26.58 29.80
C ILE A 197 36.34 -25.48 30.57
N SER A 198 36.52 -24.32 29.94
CA SER A 198 37.26 -23.20 30.52
C SER A 198 36.59 -22.66 31.79
N SER A 199 35.26 -22.68 31.82
CA SER A 199 34.44 -22.31 32.98
C SER A 199 34.34 -23.41 34.04
N ARG A 200 34.98 -24.57 33.83
CA ARG A 200 34.86 -25.78 34.66
C ARG A 200 33.46 -26.38 34.69
N ASP A 201 32.64 -26.04 33.71
CA ASP A 201 31.36 -26.68 33.44
C ASP A 201 31.54 -27.91 32.55
N LEU A 202 30.52 -28.77 32.51
CA LEU A 202 30.50 -29.94 31.64
C LEU A 202 29.94 -29.56 30.27
N PRO A 203 30.72 -29.70 29.18
CA PRO A 203 30.18 -29.59 27.83
C PRO A 203 28.99 -30.51 27.62
N CYS A 204 27.87 -29.90 27.26
CA CYS A 204 26.61 -30.59 27.02
C CYS A 204 26.21 -30.40 25.57
N MET A 205 25.98 -31.51 24.87
CA MET A 205 25.57 -31.50 23.47
C MET A 205 24.21 -30.83 23.29
N GLU A 206 23.25 -31.13 24.16
CA GLU A 206 21.92 -30.53 24.09
C GLU A 206 22.00 -29.02 24.22
N ASN A 207 22.75 -28.50 25.20
CA ASN A 207 22.99 -27.06 25.37
C ASN A 207 23.66 -26.46 24.13
N ALA A 208 24.66 -27.13 23.55
CA ALA A 208 25.33 -26.65 22.35
C ALA A 208 24.39 -26.57 21.13
N VAL A 209 23.51 -27.57 20.96
CA VAL A 209 22.48 -27.58 19.91
C VAL A 209 21.45 -26.47 20.17
N MET A 210 21.04 -26.25 21.42
CA MET A 210 20.10 -25.17 21.78
C MET A 210 20.68 -23.78 21.51
N THR A 211 21.93 -23.52 21.93
CA THR A 211 22.61 -22.25 21.64
C THR A 211 22.77 -22.02 20.14
N LEU A 212 23.09 -23.08 19.39
CA LEU A 212 23.18 -23.00 17.93
C LEU A 212 21.81 -22.70 17.30
N ALA A 213 20.74 -23.36 17.76
CA ALA A 213 19.37 -23.14 17.29
C ALA A 213 18.95 -21.68 17.50
N GLN A 214 19.17 -21.13 18.69
CA GLN A 214 18.86 -19.74 19.00
C GLN A 214 19.56 -18.77 18.03
N ARG A 215 20.86 -18.97 17.80
CA ARG A 215 21.65 -18.10 16.91
C ARG A 215 21.22 -18.22 15.44
N GLU A 216 21.06 -19.44 14.94
CA GLU A 216 20.72 -19.69 13.54
C GLU A 216 19.27 -19.32 13.22
N ASN A 217 18.33 -19.56 14.13
CA ASN A 217 16.92 -19.17 13.97
C ASN A 217 16.77 -17.64 13.96
N ALA A 218 17.46 -16.93 14.87
CA ALA A 218 17.50 -15.47 14.84
C ALA A 218 18.11 -14.93 13.53
N ALA A 219 19.17 -15.57 13.01
CA ALA A 219 19.74 -15.24 11.71
C ALA A 219 18.79 -15.59 10.54
N ALA A 220 18.01 -16.66 10.66
CA ALA A 220 17.01 -17.07 9.68
C ALA A 220 15.87 -16.05 9.58
N ILE A 221 15.38 -15.50 10.71
CA ILE A 221 14.42 -14.38 10.72
C ILE A 221 14.99 -13.20 9.93
N LYS A 222 16.23 -12.77 10.23
CA LYS A 222 16.85 -11.64 9.52
C LYS A 222 16.97 -11.88 8.01
N ARG A 223 17.35 -13.09 7.60
CA ARG A 223 17.44 -13.49 6.19
C ARG A 223 16.06 -13.44 5.52
N ALA A 224 15.04 -14.00 6.16
CA ALA A 224 13.67 -14.00 5.66
C ALA A 224 13.12 -12.58 5.49
N LEU A 225 13.30 -11.71 6.49
CA LEU A 225 12.85 -10.31 6.44
C LEU A 225 13.59 -9.49 5.39
N SER A 226 14.89 -9.71 5.22
CA SER A 226 15.67 -9.03 4.18
C SER A 226 15.18 -9.41 2.78
N HIS A 227 14.85 -10.68 2.56
CA HIS A 227 14.26 -11.15 1.30
C HIS A 227 12.87 -10.55 1.06
N TYR A 228 12.02 -10.54 2.08
CA TYR A 228 10.71 -9.89 2.03
C TYR A 228 10.84 -8.41 1.64
N ASP A 229 11.72 -7.66 2.30
CA ASP A 229 11.92 -6.23 2.05
C ASP A 229 12.43 -5.97 0.63
N GLN A 230 13.34 -6.81 0.13
CA GLN A 230 13.82 -6.74 -1.23
C GLN A 230 12.69 -6.96 -2.25
N LEU A 231 11.88 -8.01 -2.07
CA LEU A 231 10.76 -8.31 -2.98
C LEU A 231 9.72 -7.20 -2.98
N MET A 232 9.30 -6.75 -1.79
CA MET A 232 8.31 -5.70 -1.65
C MET A 232 8.84 -4.38 -2.22
N GLY A 233 10.10 -4.03 -1.97
CA GLY A 233 10.73 -2.83 -2.50
C GLY A 233 10.88 -2.83 -4.03
N GLN A 234 11.00 -4.00 -4.66
CA GLN A 234 11.09 -4.12 -6.11
C GLN A 234 9.73 -4.17 -6.81
N LYS A 235 8.76 -4.88 -6.22
CA LYS A 235 7.47 -5.17 -6.86
C LYS A 235 6.38 -4.15 -6.55
N VAL A 236 6.41 -3.51 -5.38
CA VAL A 236 5.35 -2.60 -4.95
C VAL A 236 5.62 -1.20 -5.47
N GLN A 237 4.66 -0.67 -6.23
CA GLN A 237 4.64 0.73 -6.62
C GLN A 237 3.38 1.38 -6.03
N LEU A 238 3.60 2.35 -5.13
CA LEU A 238 2.53 3.05 -4.43
C LEU A 238 2.09 4.32 -5.21
N PRO A 239 0.79 4.67 -5.17
CA PRO A 239 -0.30 3.83 -4.68
C PRO A 239 -0.59 2.65 -5.62
N THR A 240 -1.00 1.51 -5.06
CA THR A 240 -1.50 0.37 -5.86
C THR A 240 -2.87 0.68 -6.44
N GLU A 241 -3.25 0.05 -7.55
CA GLU A 241 -4.56 0.30 -8.19
C GLU A 241 -5.69 -0.19 -7.28
N THR A 242 -5.50 -1.35 -6.66
CA THR A 242 -6.46 -1.96 -5.74
C THR A 242 -5.78 -2.43 -4.46
N LEU A 243 -6.57 -2.64 -3.40
CA LEU A 243 -6.07 -3.28 -2.18
C LEU A 243 -5.63 -4.73 -2.46
N GLN A 244 -6.33 -5.42 -3.35
CA GLN A 244 -6.05 -6.81 -3.68
C GLN A 244 -4.68 -7.00 -4.33
N GLU A 245 -4.24 -6.04 -5.16
CA GLU A 245 -2.90 -6.01 -5.72
C GLU A 245 -1.84 -6.02 -4.61
N LEU A 246 -1.95 -5.12 -3.63
CA LEU A 246 -1.03 -5.03 -2.50
C LEU A 246 -1.04 -6.30 -1.64
N VAL A 247 -2.24 -6.83 -1.35
CA VAL A 247 -2.40 -8.07 -0.57
C VAL A 247 -1.79 -9.28 -1.28
N ASN A 248 -1.93 -9.38 -2.60
CA ASN A 248 -1.34 -10.47 -3.38
C ASN A 248 0.19 -10.39 -3.40
N LEU A 249 0.75 -9.18 -3.58
CA LEU A 249 2.20 -8.96 -3.53
C LEU A 249 2.78 -9.29 -2.15
N HIS A 250 2.09 -8.87 -1.09
CA HIS A 250 2.45 -9.22 0.29
C HIS A 250 2.42 -10.74 0.50
N ARG A 251 1.30 -11.41 0.18
CA ARG A 251 1.15 -12.86 0.37
C ARG A 251 2.22 -13.68 -0.36
N SER A 252 2.53 -13.30 -1.60
CA SER A 252 3.61 -13.96 -2.37
C SER A 252 4.97 -13.78 -1.68
N SER A 253 5.27 -12.56 -1.23
CA SER A 253 6.57 -12.23 -0.61
C SER A 253 6.70 -12.86 0.79
N GLU A 254 5.61 -12.90 1.55
CA GLU A 254 5.48 -13.58 2.84
C GLU A 254 5.73 -15.08 2.69
N GLY A 255 5.08 -15.73 1.73
CA GLY A 255 5.28 -17.16 1.47
C GLY A 255 6.74 -17.50 1.17
N GLU A 256 7.42 -16.71 0.33
CA GLU A 256 8.85 -16.89 0.06
C GLU A 256 9.72 -16.68 1.30
N ALA A 257 9.43 -15.67 2.12
CA ALA A 257 10.14 -15.40 3.36
C ALA A 257 10.00 -16.55 4.37
N ILE A 258 8.80 -17.13 4.51
CA ILE A 258 8.54 -18.29 5.36
C ILE A 258 9.33 -19.51 4.89
N GLU A 259 9.38 -19.78 3.58
CA GLU A 259 10.16 -20.90 3.05
C GLU A 259 11.67 -20.72 3.26
N ILE A 260 12.18 -19.49 3.13
CA ILE A 260 13.58 -19.16 3.48
C ILE A 260 13.83 -19.42 4.97
N PHE A 261 12.91 -19.01 5.85
CA PHE A 261 13.05 -19.29 7.27
C PHE A 261 13.10 -20.79 7.54
N LYS A 262 12.11 -21.57 7.06
CA LYS A 262 12.05 -23.04 7.24
C LYS A 262 13.31 -23.77 6.75
N LYS A 263 13.90 -23.30 5.65
CA LYS A 263 15.14 -23.90 5.11
C LYS A 263 16.37 -23.62 5.98
N ASN A 264 16.36 -22.55 6.77
CA ASN A 264 17.51 -22.06 7.52
C ASN A 264 17.31 -22.09 9.04
N SER A 265 16.16 -22.53 9.52
CA SER A 265 15.86 -22.71 10.94
C SER A 265 15.83 -24.19 11.32
N PHE A 266 16.04 -24.48 12.60
CA PHE A 266 15.94 -25.83 13.15
C PHE A 266 15.68 -25.77 14.67
N LYS A 267 15.13 -26.87 15.22
CA LYS A 267 14.84 -27.03 16.66
C LYS A 267 14.04 -25.84 17.25
N ASP A 268 13.04 -25.35 16.50
CA ASP A 268 12.06 -24.34 16.94
C ASP A 268 10.78 -25.05 17.43
N GLU A 269 10.89 -25.87 18.47
CA GLU A 269 9.84 -26.80 18.90
C GLU A 269 8.57 -26.11 19.41
N ASP A 270 8.71 -24.95 20.07
CA ASP A 270 7.61 -24.11 20.54
C ASP A 270 7.11 -23.10 19.49
N GLN A 271 7.74 -23.11 18.32
CA GLN A 271 7.51 -22.19 17.21
C GLN A 271 7.69 -20.72 17.63
N SER A 272 8.52 -20.44 18.63
CA SER A 272 8.74 -19.08 19.14
C SER A 272 9.33 -18.19 18.06
N PHE A 273 10.33 -18.66 17.33
CA PHE A 273 10.96 -17.90 16.23
C PHE A 273 10.03 -17.76 15.02
N GLN A 274 9.26 -18.81 14.71
CA GLN A 274 8.25 -18.73 13.65
C GLN A 274 7.15 -17.71 13.97
N LYS A 275 6.66 -17.65 15.22
CA LYS A 275 5.69 -16.64 15.66
C LYS A 275 6.27 -15.23 15.65
N GLU A 276 7.53 -15.08 16.06
CA GLU A 276 8.26 -13.81 15.96
C GLU A 276 8.33 -13.33 14.51
N LEU A 277 8.69 -14.21 13.57
CA LEU A 277 8.72 -13.88 12.14
C LEU A 277 7.34 -13.44 11.64
N GLN A 278 6.26 -14.16 11.98
CA GLN A 278 4.91 -13.79 11.58
C GLN A 278 4.53 -12.41 12.10
N THR A 279 4.80 -12.13 13.38
CA THR A 279 4.52 -10.83 14.00
C THR A 279 5.24 -9.69 13.27
N LEU A 280 6.50 -9.92 12.86
CA LEU A 280 7.29 -8.93 12.12
C LEU A 280 6.78 -8.72 10.68
N LEU A 281 6.30 -9.78 10.02
CA LEU A 281 5.70 -9.71 8.68
C LEU A 281 4.35 -8.99 8.72
N ASP A 282 3.50 -9.29 9.72
CA ASP A 282 2.23 -8.60 9.96
C ASP A 282 2.45 -7.10 10.22
N ALA A 283 3.48 -6.75 11.02
CA ALA A 283 3.85 -5.36 11.26
C ALA A 283 4.27 -4.64 9.96
N LYS A 284 5.06 -5.32 9.10
CA LYS A 284 5.44 -4.79 7.79
C LYS A 284 4.24 -4.65 6.84
N GLN A 285 3.29 -5.58 6.88
CA GLN A 285 2.03 -5.47 6.12
C GLN A 285 1.24 -4.22 6.53
N ASN A 286 1.08 -4.02 7.84
CA ASN A 286 0.38 -2.86 8.38
C ASN A 286 1.06 -1.54 7.98
N ASP A 287 2.39 -1.48 8.01
CA ASP A 287 3.15 -0.31 7.59
C ASP A 287 2.96 0.00 6.08
N ILE A 288 3.06 -1.01 5.22
CA ILE A 288 2.88 -0.78 3.77
C ILE A 288 1.44 -0.43 3.41
N CYS A 289 0.44 -0.98 4.10
CA CYS A 289 -0.96 -0.59 3.94
C CYS A 289 -1.17 0.89 4.28
N LYS A 290 -0.65 1.37 5.42
CA LYS A 290 -0.72 2.79 5.80
C LYS A 290 -0.02 3.69 4.79
N LYS A 291 1.15 3.29 4.30
CA LYS A 291 1.87 4.03 3.24
C LYS A 291 1.05 4.08 1.94
N ASN A 292 0.38 3.00 1.58
CA ASN A 292 -0.48 2.94 0.39
C ASN A 292 -1.72 3.84 0.53
N GLU A 293 -2.39 3.80 1.67
CA GLU A 293 -3.52 4.69 1.98
C GLU A 293 -3.11 6.15 1.87
N LYS A 294 -1.97 6.52 2.49
CA LYS A 294 -1.44 7.87 2.41
C LYS A 294 -1.10 8.28 0.98
N ALA A 295 -0.35 7.46 0.25
CA ALA A 295 0.01 7.74 -1.14
C ALA A 295 -1.23 7.89 -2.04
N SER A 296 -2.27 7.09 -1.79
CA SER A 296 -3.54 7.18 -2.50
C SER A 296 -4.28 8.47 -2.17
N SER A 297 -4.36 8.84 -0.90
CA SER A 297 -4.96 10.10 -0.44
C SER A 297 -4.23 11.32 -1.03
N ASP A 298 -2.90 11.33 -1.00
CA ASP A 298 -2.06 12.41 -1.54
C ASP A 298 -2.25 12.53 -3.07
N CYS A 299 -2.22 11.40 -3.79
CA CYS A 299 -2.49 11.33 -5.24
C CYS A 299 -3.88 11.87 -5.59
N CYS A 300 -4.92 11.41 -4.88
CA CYS A 300 -6.29 11.83 -5.12
C CYS A 300 -6.49 13.33 -4.83
N SER A 301 -5.88 13.84 -3.76
CA SER A 301 -5.96 15.26 -3.41
C SER A 301 -5.35 16.14 -4.49
N ALA A 302 -4.18 15.74 -5.01
CA ALA A 302 -3.51 16.44 -6.11
C ALA A 302 -4.35 16.40 -7.40
N LEU A 303 -4.90 15.24 -7.76
CA LEU A 303 -5.78 15.09 -8.92
C LEU A 303 -7.07 15.89 -8.80
N LEU A 304 -7.68 15.94 -7.61
CA LEU A 304 -8.88 16.74 -7.38
C LEU A 304 -8.60 18.23 -7.58
N GLN A 305 -7.46 18.73 -7.07
CA GLN A 305 -7.03 20.11 -7.31
C GLN A 305 -6.75 20.39 -8.79
N ASP A 306 -6.05 19.50 -9.48
CA ASP A 306 -5.72 19.68 -10.90
C ASP A 306 -6.98 19.64 -11.80
N ILE A 307 -7.89 18.69 -11.53
CA ILE A 307 -9.08 18.47 -12.35
C ILE A 307 -10.17 19.49 -12.05
N PHE A 308 -10.42 19.80 -10.78
CA PHE A 308 -11.53 20.67 -10.36
C PHE A 308 -11.11 22.10 -10.02
N GLY A 309 -9.83 22.38 -9.78
CA GLY A 309 -9.33 23.74 -9.52
C GLY A 309 -9.77 24.77 -10.59
N PRO A 310 -9.70 24.46 -11.90
CA PRO A 310 -10.20 25.36 -12.93
C PRO A 310 -11.71 25.64 -12.83
N LEU A 311 -12.51 24.67 -12.39
CA LEU A 311 -13.95 24.87 -12.15
C LEU A 311 -14.16 25.81 -10.95
N GLU A 312 -13.39 25.64 -9.87
CA GLU A 312 -13.47 26.51 -8.70
C GLU A 312 -13.16 27.97 -9.06
N GLU A 313 -12.11 28.20 -9.86
CA GLU A 313 -11.76 29.54 -10.33
C GLU A 313 -12.82 30.11 -11.28
N ALA A 314 -13.37 29.31 -12.19
CA ALA A 314 -14.46 29.74 -13.06
C ALA A 314 -15.71 30.16 -12.28
N VAL A 315 -16.03 29.49 -11.17
CA VAL A 315 -17.11 29.91 -10.26
C VAL A 315 -16.79 31.23 -9.58
N LYS A 316 -15.56 31.40 -9.04
CA LYS A 316 -15.14 32.66 -8.40
C LYS A 316 -15.18 33.85 -9.36
N GLN A 317 -14.84 33.63 -10.63
CA GLN A 317 -14.90 34.65 -11.68
C GLN A 317 -16.34 34.95 -12.15
N GLY A 318 -17.35 34.27 -11.61
CA GLY A 318 -18.75 34.51 -11.95
C GLY A 318 -19.17 33.94 -13.31
N LEU A 319 -18.41 33.00 -13.90
CA LEU A 319 -18.74 32.42 -15.21
C LEU A 319 -20.11 31.70 -15.22
N TYR A 320 -20.51 31.20 -14.05
CA TYR A 320 -21.78 30.52 -13.82
C TYR A 320 -22.86 31.45 -13.23
N SER A 321 -22.56 32.72 -12.99
CA SER A 321 -23.51 33.72 -12.47
C SER A 321 -24.34 34.34 -13.59
N LYS A 322 -25.09 33.49 -14.29
CA LYS A 322 -25.98 33.87 -15.41
C LYS A 322 -27.23 32.98 -15.43
N PRO A 323 -28.33 33.40 -16.08
CA PRO A 323 -29.51 32.55 -16.28
C PRO A 323 -29.13 31.18 -16.91
N GLY A 324 -29.57 30.10 -16.29
CA GLY A 324 -29.22 28.71 -16.65
C GLY A 324 -27.81 28.26 -16.25
N GLY A 325 -27.06 29.09 -15.52
CA GLY A 325 -25.68 28.81 -15.09
C GLY A 325 -25.53 27.58 -14.20
N HIS A 326 -26.53 27.24 -13.38
CA HIS A 326 -26.50 26.05 -12.52
C HIS A 326 -26.47 24.75 -13.33
N ASN A 327 -27.24 24.67 -14.43
CA ASN A 327 -27.22 23.48 -15.29
C ASN A 327 -25.85 23.29 -15.96
N LEU A 328 -25.22 24.38 -16.41
CA LEU A 328 -23.87 24.35 -16.97
C LEU A 328 -22.83 23.90 -15.92
N TYR A 329 -22.99 24.35 -14.67
CA TYR A 329 -22.13 23.92 -13.56
C TYR A 329 -22.26 22.42 -13.29
N LEU A 330 -23.49 21.88 -13.25
CA LEU A 330 -23.73 20.46 -13.04
C LEU A 330 -23.15 19.60 -14.17
N GLN A 331 -23.37 20.01 -15.43
CA GLN A 331 -22.81 19.32 -16.58
C GLN A 331 -21.28 19.29 -16.50
N LYS A 332 -20.66 20.44 -16.20
CA LYS A 332 -19.20 20.52 -16.10
C LYS A 332 -18.66 19.65 -14.97
N THR A 333 -19.32 19.67 -13.82
CA THR A 333 -18.97 18.83 -12.68
C THR A 333 -19.00 17.34 -13.06
N LYS A 334 -20.04 16.90 -13.78
CA LYS A 334 -20.17 15.51 -14.25
C LYS A 334 -19.05 15.11 -15.22
N GLU A 335 -18.70 15.98 -16.17
CA GLU A 335 -17.56 15.77 -17.08
C GLU A 335 -16.24 15.60 -16.31
N LEU A 336 -15.99 16.45 -15.32
CA LEU A 336 -14.78 16.41 -14.50
C LEU A 336 -14.74 15.17 -13.60
N MET A 337 -15.89 14.73 -13.06
CA MET A 337 -15.99 13.45 -12.37
C MET A 337 -15.58 12.30 -13.29
N THR A 338 -16.07 12.25 -14.53
CA THR A 338 -15.65 11.22 -15.50
C THR A 338 -14.14 11.27 -15.75
N LYS A 339 -13.57 12.48 -15.93
CA LYS A 339 -12.12 12.66 -16.10
C LYS A 339 -11.31 12.14 -14.90
N TYR A 340 -11.78 12.36 -13.68
CA TYR A 340 -11.16 11.85 -12.45
C TYR A 340 -11.21 10.32 -12.39
N HIS A 341 -12.37 9.71 -12.69
CA HIS A 341 -12.51 8.24 -12.70
C HIS A 341 -11.59 7.58 -13.73
N GLN A 342 -11.33 8.23 -14.86
CA GLN A 342 -10.43 7.73 -15.91
C GLN A 342 -8.93 7.79 -15.54
N GLN A 343 -8.54 8.55 -14.52
CA GLN A 343 -7.13 8.61 -14.11
C GLN A 343 -6.66 7.25 -13.56
N PRO A 344 -5.57 6.65 -14.06
CA PRO A 344 -5.06 5.41 -13.52
C PRO A 344 -4.40 5.63 -12.16
N ARG A 345 -4.27 4.58 -11.35
CA ARG A 345 -3.46 4.51 -10.12
C ARG A 345 -3.73 5.63 -9.12
N LYS A 346 -5.01 5.93 -8.91
CA LYS A 346 -5.47 6.77 -7.80
C LYS A 346 -5.35 6.04 -6.47
N GLY A 347 -5.55 4.73 -6.51
CA GLY A 347 -5.53 3.82 -5.39
C GLY A 347 -6.82 3.80 -4.57
N ILE A 348 -6.73 3.15 -3.41
CA ILE A 348 -7.87 2.71 -2.61
C ILE A 348 -8.70 3.84 -2.00
N GLN A 349 -8.17 5.07 -1.90
CA GLN A 349 -8.86 6.24 -1.36
C GLN A 349 -9.64 7.04 -2.42
N ALA A 350 -9.65 6.59 -3.69
CA ALA A 350 -10.19 7.39 -4.80
C ALA A 350 -11.64 7.84 -4.62
N GLU A 351 -12.52 6.92 -4.24
CA GLU A 351 -13.96 7.20 -4.09
C GLU A 351 -14.24 8.03 -2.84
N GLU A 352 -13.62 7.68 -1.71
CA GLU A 352 -13.78 8.40 -0.45
C GLU A 352 -13.29 9.85 -0.57
N ALA A 353 -12.13 10.07 -1.21
CA ALA A 353 -11.58 11.40 -1.45
C ALA A 353 -12.51 12.24 -2.34
N LEU A 354 -13.05 11.66 -3.42
CA LEU A 354 -13.98 12.35 -4.31
C LEU A 354 -15.27 12.72 -3.58
N GLN A 355 -15.86 11.80 -2.82
CA GLN A 355 -17.07 12.05 -2.04
C GLN A 355 -16.87 13.16 -1.00
N LYS A 356 -15.76 13.11 -0.24
CA LYS A 356 -15.40 14.17 0.71
C LYS A 356 -15.26 15.52 0.02
N TYR A 357 -14.60 15.55 -1.13
CA TYR A 357 -14.44 16.77 -1.92
C TYR A 357 -15.78 17.32 -2.40
N LEU A 358 -16.64 16.50 -3.03
CA LEU A 358 -17.95 16.93 -3.52
C LEU A 358 -18.84 17.46 -2.39
N LYS A 359 -18.82 16.80 -1.22
CA LYS A 359 -19.52 17.27 -0.03
C LYS A 359 -19.02 18.63 0.44
N SER A 360 -17.71 18.87 0.39
CA SER A 360 -17.13 20.19 0.74
C SER A 360 -17.56 21.31 -0.21
N LYS A 361 -17.96 20.99 -1.45
CA LYS A 361 -18.39 21.96 -2.47
C LYS A 361 -19.91 22.13 -2.57
N GLU A 362 -20.67 21.51 -1.68
CA GLU A 362 -22.13 21.57 -1.70
C GLU A 362 -22.68 22.99 -1.48
N SER A 363 -22.04 23.78 -0.61
CA SER A 363 -22.38 25.20 -0.41
C SER A 363 -22.17 26.03 -1.67
N VAL A 364 -21.09 25.79 -2.42
CA VAL A 364 -20.78 26.45 -3.69
C VAL A 364 -21.85 26.11 -4.73
N ARG A 365 -22.22 24.83 -4.86
CA ARG A 365 -23.31 24.39 -5.74
C ARG A 365 -24.62 25.11 -5.41
N ASN A 366 -24.97 25.18 -4.12
CA ASN A 366 -26.20 25.82 -3.67
C ASN A 366 -26.18 27.35 -3.93
N ALA A 367 -25.03 28.00 -3.78
CA ALA A 367 -24.87 29.43 -4.09
C ALA A 367 -25.05 29.72 -5.58
N VAL A 368 -24.50 28.87 -6.46
CA VAL A 368 -24.71 28.98 -7.92
C VAL A 368 -26.19 28.80 -8.25
N LEU A 369 -26.88 27.82 -7.63
CA LEU A 369 -28.32 27.60 -7.82
C LEU A 369 -29.17 28.83 -7.41
N GLN A 370 -28.91 29.40 -6.24
CA GLN A 370 -29.63 30.58 -5.76
C GLN A 370 -29.40 31.79 -6.67
N THR A 371 -28.16 31.99 -7.14
CA THR A 371 -27.81 33.06 -8.07
C THR A 371 -28.53 32.91 -9.40
N ASP A 372 -28.55 31.69 -9.96
CA ASP A 372 -29.26 31.38 -11.20
C ASP A 372 -30.76 31.69 -11.09
N HIS A 373 -31.42 31.24 -10.01
CA HIS A 373 -32.84 31.55 -9.77
C HIS A 373 -33.10 33.06 -9.69
N ALA A 374 -32.27 33.81 -8.96
CA ALA A 374 -32.43 35.25 -8.82
C ALA A 374 -32.25 35.99 -10.15
N LEU A 375 -31.25 35.61 -10.95
CA LEU A 375 -30.98 36.22 -12.25
C LEU A 375 -32.05 35.87 -13.28
N THR A 376 -32.49 34.61 -13.31
CA THR A 376 -33.58 34.17 -14.20
C THR A 376 -34.90 34.87 -13.86
N ALA A 377 -35.21 35.07 -12.58
CA ALA A 377 -36.38 35.84 -12.16
C ALA A 377 -36.28 37.31 -12.59
N LYS A 378 -35.11 37.95 -12.40
CA LYS A 378 -34.87 39.33 -12.86
C LYS A 378 -34.98 39.49 -14.37
N GLU A 379 -34.46 38.55 -15.15
CA GLU A 379 -34.54 38.59 -16.62
C GLU A 379 -36.00 38.54 -17.08
N LYS A 380 -36.81 37.68 -16.44
CA LYS A 380 -38.25 37.60 -16.70
C LYS A 380 -38.98 38.91 -16.35
N GLU A 381 -38.68 39.50 -15.19
CA GLU A 381 -39.27 40.78 -14.77
C GLU A 381 -38.90 41.93 -15.72
N MET A 382 -37.64 41.99 -16.17
CA MET A 382 -37.18 43.00 -17.14
C MET A 382 -37.87 42.84 -18.49
N GLU A 383 -38.04 41.61 -18.97
CA GLU A 383 -38.74 41.35 -20.23
C GLU A 383 -40.24 41.71 -20.12
N GLU A 384 -40.89 41.36 -19.01
CA GLU A 384 -42.27 41.78 -18.73
C GLU A 384 -42.40 43.31 -18.68
N ALA A 385 -41.44 44.01 -18.08
CA ALA A 385 -41.39 45.47 -18.05
C ALA A 385 -41.16 46.06 -19.45
N ARG A 386 -40.29 45.46 -20.27
CA ARG A 386 -40.04 45.87 -21.67
C ARG A 386 -41.31 45.74 -22.51
N VAL A 387 -42.00 44.60 -22.42
CA VAL A 387 -43.27 44.36 -23.11
C VAL A 387 -44.33 45.39 -22.68
N LYS A 388 -44.45 45.68 -21.39
CA LYS A 388 -45.37 46.73 -20.89
C LYS A 388 -45.00 48.13 -21.39
N ALA A 389 -43.71 48.48 -21.42
CA ALA A 389 -43.25 49.78 -21.90
C ALA A 389 -43.49 49.95 -23.40
N GLU A 390 -43.27 48.90 -24.20
CA GLU A 390 -43.58 48.88 -25.63
C GLU A 390 -45.08 49.03 -25.89
N ALA A 391 -45.92 48.33 -25.12
CA ALA A 391 -47.37 48.49 -25.18
C ALA A 391 -47.81 49.92 -24.84
N ALA A 392 -47.29 50.51 -23.75
CA ALA A 392 -47.59 51.87 -23.34
C ALA A 392 -47.13 52.91 -24.38
N LYS A 393 -45.96 52.69 -25.02
CA LYS A 393 -45.47 53.56 -26.10
C LYS A 393 -46.39 53.49 -27.33
N ALA A 394 -46.81 52.29 -27.73
CA ALA A 394 -47.75 52.12 -28.83
C ALA A 394 -49.11 52.76 -28.55
N GLU A 395 -49.59 52.67 -27.30
CA GLU A 395 -50.83 53.32 -26.87
C GLU A 395 -50.72 54.85 -26.89
N ALA A 396 -49.58 55.41 -26.45
CA ALA A 396 -49.31 56.84 -26.51
C ALA A 396 -49.20 57.37 -27.96
N GLU A 397 -48.53 56.63 -28.86
CA GLU A 397 -48.45 56.96 -30.28
C GLU A 397 -49.85 56.96 -30.93
N ASN A 398 -50.69 55.96 -30.63
CA ASN A 398 -52.08 55.93 -31.06
C ASN A 398 -52.89 57.12 -30.52
N ALA A 399 -52.70 57.48 -29.25
CA ALA A 399 -53.37 58.64 -28.64
C ALA A 399 -52.98 59.97 -29.34
N VAL A 400 -51.72 60.14 -29.72
CA VAL A 400 -51.26 61.31 -30.51
C VAL A 400 -51.93 61.35 -31.88
N VAL A 401 -52.05 60.20 -32.57
CA VAL A 401 -52.75 60.12 -33.86
C VAL A 401 -54.22 60.50 -33.71
N ILE A 402 -54.92 59.95 -32.71
CA ILE A 402 -56.33 60.28 -32.42
C ILE A 402 -56.48 61.77 -32.08
N HIS A 403 -55.61 62.32 -31.24
CA HIS A 403 -55.65 63.74 -30.88
C HIS A 403 -55.48 64.64 -32.11
N ARG A 404 -54.53 64.31 -32.98
CA ARG A 404 -54.29 65.04 -34.24
C ARG A 404 -55.50 64.98 -35.16
N GLN A 405 -56.16 63.83 -35.29
CA GLN A 405 -57.39 63.70 -36.07
C GLN A 405 -58.53 64.54 -35.49
N MET A 406 -58.68 64.55 -34.17
CA MET A 406 -59.70 65.37 -33.50
C MET A 406 -59.44 66.87 -33.69
N GLN A 407 -58.18 67.29 -33.64
CA GLN A 407 -57.78 68.67 -33.89
C GLN A 407 -58.08 69.10 -35.33
N GLN A 408 -57.78 68.25 -36.32
CA GLN A 408 -58.15 68.51 -37.72
C GLN A 408 -59.67 68.63 -37.92
N MET A 409 -60.48 67.79 -37.27
CA MET A 409 -61.94 67.92 -37.33
C MET A 409 -62.44 69.23 -36.72
N MET A 410 -61.85 69.67 -35.61
CA MET A 410 -62.20 70.94 -34.97
C MET A 410 -61.86 72.13 -35.89
N GLU A 411 -60.67 72.12 -36.50
CA GLU A 411 -60.26 73.14 -37.48
C GLU A 411 -61.20 73.16 -38.70
N GLU A 412 -61.58 72.00 -39.24
CA GLU A 412 -62.52 71.88 -40.35
C GLU A 412 -63.90 72.45 -39.98
N LYS A 413 -64.40 72.11 -38.78
CA LYS A 413 -65.69 72.59 -38.26
C LYS A 413 -65.67 74.10 -38.03
N GLU A 414 -64.59 74.64 -37.50
CA GLU A 414 -64.40 76.08 -37.32
C GLU A 414 -64.34 76.80 -38.67
N ARG A 415 -63.67 76.22 -39.67
CA ARG A 415 -63.64 76.75 -41.04
C ARG A 415 -65.03 76.80 -41.67
N LEU A 416 -65.82 75.74 -41.49
CA LEU A 416 -67.20 75.66 -41.96
C LEU A 416 -68.09 76.71 -41.24
N HIS A 417 -67.91 76.87 -39.94
CA HIS A 417 -68.63 77.87 -39.15
C HIS A 417 -68.29 79.30 -39.59
N GLN A 418 -67.01 79.62 -39.81
CA GLN A 418 -66.60 80.92 -40.36
C GLN A 418 -67.14 81.16 -41.77
N GLN A 419 -67.26 80.12 -42.60
CA GLN A 419 -67.94 80.23 -43.89
C GLN A 419 -69.43 80.55 -43.73
N GLN A 420 -70.13 79.92 -42.78
CA GLN A 420 -71.53 80.26 -42.48
C GLN A 420 -71.69 81.71 -42.01
N ILE A 421 -70.81 82.21 -41.14
CA ILE A 421 -70.83 83.60 -40.69
C ILE A 421 -70.66 84.55 -41.88
N ARG A 422 -69.67 84.32 -42.75
CA ARG A 422 -69.47 85.13 -43.97
C ARG A 422 -70.68 85.10 -44.90
N GLN A 423 -71.33 83.95 -45.04
CA GLN A 423 -72.55 83.82 -45.84
C GLN A 423 -73.67 84.70 -45.26
N MET A 424 -73.83 84.68 -43.93
CA MET A 424 -74.81 85.48 -43.20
C MET A 424 -74.52 86.99 -43.29
N GLU A 425 -73.25 87.39 -43.24
CA GLU A 425 -72.82 88.78 -43.44
C GLU A 425 -73.16 89.30 -44.86
N ILE A 426 -72.96 88.47 -45.89
CA ILE A 426 -73.35 88.77 -47.27
C ILE A 426 -74.88 88.90 -47.38
N GLU A 427 -75.63 88.04 -46.68
CA GLU A 427 -77.09 88.07 -46.65
C GLU A 427 -77.64 89.34 -45.97
N ILE A 428 -77.04 89.75 -44.84
CA ILE A 428 -77.36 91.01 -44.15
C ILE A 428 -77.05 92.22 -45.05
N ALA A 429 -75.92 92.21 -45.75
CA ALA A 429 -75.57 93.26 -46.70
C ALA A 429 -76.57 93.36 -47.87
N ASN A 430 -77.05 92.22 -48.38
CA ASN A 430 -78.08 92.18 -49.42
C ASN A 430 -79.45 92.69 -48.91
N ILE A 431 -79.84 92.36 -47.67
CA ILE A 431 -81.08 92.87 -47.06
C ILE A 431 -81.02 94.38 -46.87
N LEU A 432 -79.88 94.92 -46.39
CA LEU A 432 -79.66 96.37 -46.27
C LEU A 432 -79.71 97.07 -47.63
N ALA A 433 -79.10 96.49 -48.67
CA ALA A 433 -79.17 97.01 -50.03
C ALA A 433 -80.59 96.94 -50.63
N GLN A 434 -81.41 95.97 -50.22
CA GLN A 434 -82.81 95.86 -50.60
C GLN A 434 -83.66 96.95 -49.92
N GLN A 435 -83.42 97.21 -48.62
CA GLN A 435 -84.08 98.30 -47.90
C GLN A 435 -83.72 99.67 -48.47
N HIS A 436 -82.45 99.89 -48.84
CA HIS A 436 -82.03 101.12 -49.52
C HIS A 436 -82.72 101.33 -50.88
N ARG A 437 -82.95 100.26 -51.66
CA ARG A 437 -83.68 100.31 -52.93
C ARG A 437 -85.17 100.63 -52.75
N ASN A 438 -85.81 100.10 -51.70
CA ASN A 438 -87.21 100.40 -51.40
C ASN A 438 -87.41 101.85 -50.91
N LEU A 439 -86.45 102.38 -50.14
CA LEU A 439 -86.48 103.78 -49.69
C LEU A 439 -86.31 104.76 -50.86
N ALA A 440 -85.48 104.41 -51.85
CA ALA A 440 -85.29 105.20 -53.07
C ALA A 440 -86.56 105.25 -53.95
N HIS A 441 -87.31 104.14 -54.03
CA HIS A 441 -88.58 104.08 -54.79
C HIS A 441 -89.69 104.94 -54.15
N LEU A 442 -89.77 104.96 -52.81
CA LEU A 442 -90.74 105.79 -52.06
C LEU A 442 -90.48 107.30 -52.19
N LEU A 443 -89.23 107.71 -52.41
CA LEU A 443 -88.86 109.12 -52.61
C LEU A 443 -89.11 109.60 -54.05
N GLN A 444 -89.25 108.69 -55.01
CA GLN A 444 -89.49 108.99 -56.42
C GLN A 444 -90.99 109.15 -56.77
N GLU A 445 -91.90 108.57 -55.97
CA GLU A 445 -93.36 108.68 -56.16
C GLU A 445 -93.98 109.98 -55.62
N ARG A 446 -93.24 110.82 -54.89
CA ARG A 446 -93.77 112.05 -54.24
C ARG A 446 -93.47 113.36 -55.00
N GLY A 447 -92.95 113.28 -56.23
CA GLY A 447 -92.29 114.40 -56.92
C GLY A 447 -93.13 115.31 -57.83
N ASP A 448 -94.27 114.89 -58.36
CA ASP A 448 -94.95 115.65 -59.43
C ASP A 448 -96.45 115.89 -59.12
N MET A 449 -96.77 117.06 -58.53
CA MET A 449 -98.01 117.86 -58.71
C MET A 449 -98.22 118.87 -57.56
N ILE A 450 -97.63 120.08 -57.63
CA ILE A 450 -98.27 121.31 -57.11
C ILE A 450 -97.93 122.50 -58.03
N PRO A 451 -98.92 123.08 -58.73
CA PRO A 451 -98.77 124.31 -59.51
C PRO A 451 -98.63 125.59 -58.67
N GLN A 452 -97.93 126.54 -59.28
CA GLN A 452 -97.29 127.76 -58.78
C GLN A 452 -98.25 128.92 -58.43
N ALA A 453 -99.31 128.67 -57.65
CA ALA A 453 -100.31 129.70 -57.29
C ALA A 453 -100.61 129.85 -55.78
N HIS A 454 -99.89 129.18 -54.88
CA HIS A 454 -100.14 129.25 -53.42
C HIS A 454 -98.97 129.78 -52.56
N ILE A 455 -97.81 130.09 -53.14
CA ILE A 455 -96.62 130.47 -52.37
C ILE A 455 -96.67 131.92 -51.86
N THR A 456 -97.43 132.81 -52.49
CA THR A 456 -97.52 134.21 -52.04
C THR A 456 -98.48 134.41 -50.86
N ARG A 457 -99.36 133.44 -50.55
CA ARG A 457 -100.37 133.58 -49.49
C ARG A 457 -99.85 133.26 -48.08
N PHE A 458 -98.80 132.44 -47.98
CA PHE A 458 -98.21 132.09 -46.68
C PHE A 458 -97.13 133.06 -46.22
N HIS A 459 -96.48 133.78 -47.14
CA HIS A 459 -95.48 134.79 -46.75
C HIS A 459 -96.11 136.08 -46.22
N ASP A 460 -97.32 136.45 -46.68
CA ASP A 460 -98.05 137.61 -46.14
C ASP A 460 -98.91 137.29 -44.88
N GLN A 461 -99.08 136.02 -44.49
CA GLN A 461 -99.93 135.64 -43.33
C GLN A 461 -99.19 135.25 -42.04
N ILE A 462 -97.91 134.84 -42.01
CA ILE A 462 -97.25 134.51 -40.73
C ILE A 462 -96.56 135.73 -40.09
N GLN A 463 -96.07 136.69 -40.87
CA GLN A 463 -95.53 137.94 -40.32
C GLN A 463 -96.61 138.82 -39.65
N HIS A 464 -97.88 138.62 -39.97
CA HIS A 464 -98.99 139.31 -39.31
C HIS A 464 -99.31 138.75 -37.91
N LEU A 465 -98.96 137.49 -37.62
CA LEU A 465 -99.14 136.87 -36.30
C LEU A 465 -98.00 137.19 -35.31
N HIS A 466 -96.87 137.73 -35.78
CA HIS A 466 -95.83 138.26 -34.89
C HIS A 466 -96.03 139.73 -34.49
N ARG A 467 -97.13 140.39 -34.90
CA ARG A 467 -97.44 141.78 -34.52
C ARG A 467 -98.82 141.99 -33.89
N ALA A 468 -99.53 140.91 -33.54
CA ALA A 468 -100.78 141.00 -32.81
C ALA A 468 -100.86 139.89 -31.75
N SER A 469 -101.12 140.30 -30.51
CA SER A 469 -101.55 139.47 -29.37
C SER A 469 -100.42 138.72 -28.64
N ASP A 470 -99.73 139.29 -27.64
CA ASP A 470 -100.16 140.36 -26.73
C ASP A 470 -101.62 140.21 -26.29
N SER A 471 -101.96 139.02 -25.78
CA SER A 471 -102.92 138.88 -24.69
C SER A 471 -102.99 137.44 -24.19
N CYS A 472 -102.70 137.29 -22.89
CA CYS A 472 -103.22 136.27 -21.97
C CYS A 472 -102.88 134.79 -22.24
N SER A 473 -102.71 133.92 -21.25
CA SER A 473 -102.62 133.95 -19.79
C SER A 473 -102.59 132.46 -19.37
N ILE A 474 -101.81 132.14 -18.32
CA ILE A 474 -102.21 131.30 -17.17
C ILE A 474 -102.84 129.93 -17.56
N LEU A 475 -102.10 128.82 -17.48
CA LEU A 475 -101.84 127.99 -16.29
C LEU A 475 -101.01 126.77 -16.74
#